data_AF-A0A8D2HEP2-F1
#
_entry.id   AF-A0A8D2HEP2-F1
#
_cell.length_a   1.000
_cell.length_b   1.000
_cell.length_c   1.000
_cell.angle_alpha   90.00
_cell.angle_beta   90.00
_cell.angle_gamma   90.00
#
_symmetry.space_group_name_H-M   'P 1'
#
loop_
_entity.id
_entity.type
_entity.pdbx_description
1 polymer ?
#
loop_
_entity_poly.entity_id
_entity_poly.type
_entity_poly.pdbx_seq_one_letter_code
_entity_poly.pdbx_strand_id
1 'polypeptide(L)'
;MEAKTLGVTTPRKPVLSVSARKIKDNAADWHNLILKWETLSDAGFTTANNIANLKINLLSKDKIELNSSSPASNGNEEKMYPQYDKELEVLCEELQATLDGLTKILVKMEKLSSTTKGICELENYHYGEESARPPLFHTWPTTHFSGPSWGWDARIL
;
A
#
# COMPACT_ATOMS: atom_id res chain seq x y z
N MET A 1 14.54 -62.28 -9.11
CA MET A 1 15.49 -61.16 -8.97
C MET A 1 14.67 -59.89 -8.92
N GLU A 2 14.66 -59.21 -7.77
CA GLU A 2 13.83 -58.03 -7.53
C GLU A 2 14.39 -56.78 -8.20
N ALA A 3 13.47 -55.99 -8.77
CA ALA A 3 13.74 -54.69 -9.35
C ALA A 3 13.99 -53.67 -8.23
N LYS A 4 15.18 -53.05 -8.24
CA LYS A 4 15.48 -51.89 -7.38
C LYS A 4 14.81 -50.65 -7.97
N THR A 5 13.76 -50.20 -7.30
CA THR A 5 13.10 -48.92 -7.55
C THR A 5 14.03 -47.76 -7.19
N LEU A 6 14.34 -46.93 -8.19
CA LEU A 6 15.05 -45.65 -8.03
C LEU A 6 14.12 -44.70 -7.26
N GLY A 7 14.51 -44.38 -6.03
CA GLY A 7 13.81 -43.40 -5.20
C GLY A 7 13.76 -42.04 -5.90
N VAL A 8 12.55 -41.55 -6.15
CA VAL A 8 12.29 -40.17 -6.58
C VAL A 8 12.64 -39.25 -5.41
N THR A 9 13.88 -38.79 -5.36
CA THR A 9 14.24 -37.63 -4.54
C THR A 9 13.60 -36.41 -5.20
N THR A 10 12.54 -35.88 -4.58
CA THR A 10 12.01 -34.57 -4.92
C THR A 10 13.15 -33.54 -4.89
N PRO A 11 13.34 -32.73 -5.94
CA PRO A 11 14.35 -31.69 -5.94
C PRO A 11 14.10 -30.78 -4.73
N ARG A 12 15.03 -30.73 -3.78
CA ARG A 12 14.99 -29.76 -2.69
C ARG A 12 14.96 -28.38 -3.33
N LYS A 13 13.86 -27.63 -3.14
CA LYS A 13 13.74 -26.27 -3.67
C LYS A 13 15.01 -25.49 -3.30
N PRO A 14 15.75 -24.94 -4.28
CA PRO A 14 16.93 -24.15 -3.97
C PRO A 14 16.54 -22.99 -3.05
N VAL A 15 17.39 -22.73 -2.06
CA VAL A 15 17.18 -21.60 -1.14
C VAL A 15 17.22 -20.32 -1.99
N LEU A 16 16.08 -19.63 -2.07
CA LEU A 16 15.99 -18.37 -2.80
C LEU A 16 17.04 -17.39 -2.28
N SER A 17 17.65 -16.63 -3.21
CA SER A 17 18.47 -15.49 -2.84
C SER A 17 17.67 -14.52 -1.97
N VAL A 18 18.37 -13.70 -1.18
CA VAL A 18 17.72 -12.71 -0.30
C VAL A 18 16.85 -11.77 -1.14
N SER A 19 17.31 -11.35 -2.32
CA SER A 19 16.55 -10.52 -3.25
C SER A 19 15.29 -11.20 -3.77
N ALA A 20 15.39 -12.45 -4.23
CA ALA A 20 14.23 -13.21 -4.74
C ALA A 20 13.17 -13.42 -3.65
N ARG A 21 13.59 -13.65 -2.40
CA ARG A 21 12.66 -13.71 -1.26
C ARG A 21 11.97 -12.37 -1.04
N LYS A 22 12.72 -11.27 -1.01
CA LYS A 22 12.17 -9.92 -0.82
C LYS A 22 11.19 -9.53 -1.91
N ILE A 23 11.47 -9.85 -3.18
CA ILE A 23 10.55 -9.59 -4.30
C ILE A 23 9.25 -10.37 -4.12
N LYS A 24 9.34 -11.66 -3.77
CA LYS A 24 8.17 -12.50 -3.51
C LYS A 24 7.31 -11.96 -2.35
N ASP A 25 7.95 -11.54 -1.26
CA ASP A 25 7.23 -10.96 -0.11
C ASP A 25 6.59 -9.60 -0.50
N ASN A 26 7.29 -8.76 -1.28
CA ASN A 26 6.75 -7.52 -1.85
C ASN A 26 5.48 -7.77 -2.68
N ALA A 27 5.50 -8.79 -3.53
CA ALA A 27 4.35 -9.15 -4.37
C ALA A 27 3.13 -9.59 -3.52
N ALA A 28 3.37 -10.32 -2.43
CA ALA A 28 2.30 -10.68 -1.49
C ALA A 28 1.73 -9.43 -0.80
N ASP A 29 2.59 -8.50 -0.39
CA ASP A 29 2.16 -7.23 0.21
C ASP A 29 1.35 -6.37 -0.77
N TRP A 30 1.76 -6.30 -2.05
CA TRP A 30 1.00 -5.64 -3.11
C TRP A 30 -0.41 -6.19 -3.24
N HIS A 31 -0.54 -7.51 -3.34
CA HIS A 31 -1.84 -8.17 -3.41
C HIS A 31 -2.72 -7.82 -2.21
N ASN A 32 -2.15 -7.86 -1.00
CA ASN A 32 -2.88 -7.50 0.22
C ASN A 32 -3.31 -6.03 0.25
N LEU A 33 -2.50 -5.12 -0.30
CA LEU A 33 -2.86 -3.71 -0.41
C LEU A 33 -3.95 -3.47 -1.45
N ILE A 34 -3.95 -4.19 -2.57
CA ILE A 34 -5.00 -4.11 -3.59
C ILE A 34 -6.34 -4.55 -3.02
N LEU A 35 -6.40 -5.69 -2.32
CA LEU A 35 -7.64 -6.15 -1.69
C LEU A 35 -8.19 -5.12 -0.68
N LYS A 36 -7.31 -4.48 0.09
CA LYS A 36 -7.69 -3.42 1.02
C LYS A 36 -8.18 -2.17 0.28
N TRP A 37 -7.53 -1.80 -0.82
CA TRP A 37 -7.92 -0.68 -1.66
C TRP A 37 -9.32 -0.87 -2.24
N GLU A 38 -9.60 -2.05 -2.79
CA GLU A 38 -10.90 -2.40 -3.37
C GLU A 38 -12.00 -2.33 -2.31
N THR A 39 -11.80 -3.01 -1.16
CA THR A 39 -12.76 -3.00 -0.04
C THR A 39 -13.07 -1.58 0.43
N LEU A 40 -12.03 -0.75 0.58
CA LEU A 40 -12.18 0.62 1.05
C LEU A 40 -12.84 1.51 -0.01
N SER A 41 -12.55 1.28 -1.29
CA SER A 41 -13.17 1.98 -2.41
C SER A 41 -14.67 1.67 -2.49
N ASP A 42 -15.07 0.40 -2.36
CA ASP A 42 -16.47 -0.02 -2.35
C ASP A 42 -17.25 0.62 -1.20
N ALA A 43 -16.64 0.70 0.00
CA ALA A 43 -17.21 1.41 1.13
C ALA A 43 -17.37 2.91 0.80
N GLY A 44 -16.35 3.55 0.25
CA GLY A 44 -16.40 4.96 -0.18
C GLY A 44 -17.47 5.26 -1.22
N PHE A 45 -17.63 4.39 -2.22
CA PHE A 45 -18.70 4.51 -3.22
C PHE A 45 -20.09 4.35 -2.59
N THR A 46 -20.23 3.46 -1.61
CA THR A 46 -21.48 3.29 -0.87
C THR A 46 -21.82 4.56 -0.08
N THR A 47 -20.88 5.11 0.68
CA THR A 47 -21.06 6.37 1.42
C THR A 47 -21.37 7.53 0.47
N ALA A 48 -20.66 7.66 -0.65
CA ALA A 48 -20.93 8.68 -1.65
C ALA A 48 -22.33 8.56 -2.28
N ASN A 49 -22.78 7.33 -2.57
CA ASN A 49 -24.13 7.08 -3.06
C ASN A 49 -25.19 7.46 -2.02
N ASN A 50 -24.95 7.16 -0.73
CA ASN A 50 -25.84 7.58 0.35
C ASN A 50 -25.95 9.10 0.45
N ILE A 51 -24.83 9.83 0.33
CA ILE A 51 -24.82 11.30 0.29
C ILE A 51 -25.66 11.82 -0.90
N ALA A 52 -25.49 11.23 -2.09
CA ALA A 52 -26.24 11.63 -3.27
C ALA A 52 -27.75 11.39 -3.10
N ASN A 53 -28.14 10.22 -2.59
CA ASN A 53 -29.53 9.89 -2.32
C ASN A 53 -30.14 10.81 -1.26
N LEU A 54 -29.39 11.12 -0.20
CA LEU A 54 -29.81 12.03 0.86
C LEU A 54 -30.07 13.45 0.31
N LYS A 55 -29.20 13.95 -0.58
CA LYS A 55 -29.43 15.21 -1.30
C LYS A 55 -30.63 15.18 -2.25
N ILE A 56 -30.84 14.09 -2.98
CA ILE A 56 -32.02 13.93 -3.87
C ILE A 56 -33.31 13.97 -3.05
N ASN A 57 -33.33 13.28 -1.90
CA ASN A 57 -34.48 13.27 -1.01
C ASN A 57 -34.81 14.66 -0.46
N LEU A 58 -33.79 15.44 -0.07
CA LEU A 58 -33.95 16.83 0.36
C LEU A 58 -34.64 17.66 -0.73
N LEU A 59 -34.08 17.66 -1.94
CA LEU A 59 -34.62 18.42 -3.08
C LEU A 59 -36.05 17.99 -3.43
N SER A 60 -36.36 16.70 -3.33
CA SER A 60 -37.69 16.18 -3.62
C SER A 60 -38.73 16.63 -2.58
N LYS A 61 -38.31 16.75 -1.32
CA LYS A 61 -39.17 17.15 -0.21
C LYS A 61 -39.46 18.64 -0.24
N ASP A 62 -38.46 19.47 -0.48
CA ASP A 62 -38.61 20.92 -0.64
C ASP A 62 -39.60 21.24 -1.76
N LYS A 63 -39.55 20.48 -2.86
CA LYS A 63 -40.49 20.63 -3.98
C LYS A 63 -41.94 20.26 -3.62
N ILE A 64 -42.15 19.27 -2.76
CA ILE A 64 -43.49 18.85 -2.32
C ILE A 64 -44.09 19.87 -1.35
N GLU A 65 -43.28 20.37 -0.40
CA GLU A 65 -43.72 21.38 0.57
C GLU A 65 -44.11 22.69 -0.13
N LEU A 66 -43.33 23.14 -1.12
CA LEU A 66 -43.57 24.36 -1.91
C LEU A 66 -44.82 24.26 -2.81
N ASN A 67 -45.14 23.06 -3.30
CA ASN A 67 -46.35 22.83 -4.10
C ASN A 67 -47.63 22.65 -3.26
N SER A 68 -47.50 22.43 -1.96
CA SER A 68 -48.63 22.17 -1.03
C SER A 68 -49.04 23.39 -0.19
N SER A 69 -48.30 24.49 -0.28
CA SER A 69 -48.54 25.68 0.54
C SER A 69 -49.62 26.59 -0.09
N SER A 70 -50.81 26.60 0.52
CA SER A 70 -51.80 27.68 0.39
C SER A 70 -51.40 28.87 1.30
N PRO A 71 -51.75 30.15 1.01
CA PRO A 71 -51.11 31.35 1.60
C PRO A 71 -51.33 31.64 3.09
N ALA A 72 -51.73 30.67 3.91
CA ALA A 72 -52.03 30.92 5.31
C ALA A 72 -51.59 29.73 6.19
N SER A 73 -50.36 29.77 6.70
CA SER A 73 -50.06 29.24 8.04
C SER A 73 -48.69 29.70 8.50
N ASN A 74 -48.68 30.46 9.59
CA ASN A 74 -47.50 30.93 10.31
C ASN A 74 -46.77 29.79 11.04
N GLY A 75 -45.44 29.77 10.90
CA GLY A 75 -44.52 29.72 12.04
C GLY A 75 -44.20 28.36 12.66
N ASN A 76 -43.38 27.55 11.99
CA ASN A 76 -42.63 26.44 12.60
C ASN A 76 -41.68 25.73 11.59
N GLU A 77 -40.73 26.48 11.05
CA GLU A 77 -39.77 26.01 10.02
C GLU A 77 -38.51 25.31 10.62
N GLU A 78 -38.36 25.28 11.95
CA GLU A 78 -37.03 25.05 12.57
C GLU A 78 -36.69 23.59 12.92
N LYS A 79 -37.59 22.61 12.72
CA LYS A 79 -37.41 21.26 13.33
C LYS A 79 -36.95 20.12 12.42
N MET A 80 -36.96 20.26 11.10
CA MET A 80 -36.65 19.13 10.21
C MET A 80 -35.21 19.11 9.67
N TYR A 81 -34.58 20.29 9.54
CA TYR A 81 -33.21 20.48 9.06
C TYR A 81 -32.10 19.99 10.03
N PRO A 82 -32.21 20.15 11.36
CA PRO A 82 -31.09 19.83 12.27
C PRO A 82 -30.70 18.36 12.34
N GLN A 83 -31.61 17.45 11.99
CA GLN A 83 -31.36 16.00 11.97
C GLN A 83 -30.65 15.57 10.68
N TYR A 84 -31.04 16.17 9.55
CA TYR A 84 -30.46 15.91 8.23
C TYR A 84 -29.01 16.42 8.15
N ASP A 85 -28.75 17.61 8.67
CA ASP A 85 -27.40 18.20 8.65
C ASP A 85 -26.40 17.32 9.40
N LYS A 86 -26.83 16.71 10.52
CA LYS A 86 -26.02 15.75 11.28
C LYS A 86 -25.77 14.46 10.54
N GLU A 87 -26.77 13.91 9.85
CA GLU A 87 -26.61 12.69 9.06
C GLU A 87 -25.64 12.91 7.88
N LEU A 88 -25.77 14.05 7.20
CA LEU A 88 -24.87 14.44 6.12
C LEU A 88 -23.44 14.66 6.64
N GLU A 89 -23.28 15.31 7.78
CA GLU A 89 -21.97 15.53 8.42
C GLU A 89 -21.27 14.20 8.73
N VAL A 90 -21.97 13.25 9.34
CA VAL A 90 -21.45 11.90 9.61
C VAL A 90 -21.01 11.18 8.33
N LEU A 91 -21.82 11.23 7.27
CA LEU A 91 -21.46 10.63 5.99
C LEU A 91 -20.23 11.31 5.35
N CYS A 92 -20.11 12.63 5.49
CA CYS A 92 -18.93 13.36 4.99
C CYS A 92 -17.67 12.98 5.78
N GLU A 93 -17.77 12.84 7.10
CA GLU A 93 -16.67 12.38 7.96
C GLU A 93 -16.24 10.95 7.62
N GLU A 94 -17.19 10.04 7.38
CA GLU A 94 -16.92 8.66 6.98
C GLU A 94 -16.24 8.61 5.59
N LEU A 95 -16.70 9.43 4.65
CA LEU A 95 -16.08 9.53 3.33
C LEU A 95 -14.66 10.10 3.42
N GLN A 96 -14.45 11.12 4.28
CA GLN A 96 -13.12 11.67 4.52
C GLN A 96 -12.17 10.63 5.13
N ALA A 97 -12.63 9.87 6.13
CA ALA A 97 -11.84 8.81 6.74
C ALA A 97 -11.46 7.72 5.73
N THR A 98 -12.37 7.43 4.79
CA THR A 98 -12.13 6.51 3.67
C THR A 98 -11.03 7.04 2.75
N LEU A 99 -11.10 8.31 2.34
CA LEU A 99 -10.07 8.95 1.52
C LEU A 99 -8.70 8.94 2.22
N ASP A 100 -8.64 9.26 3.50
CA ASP A 100 -7.41 9.20 4.29
C ASP A 100 -6.83 7.78 4.35
N GLY A 101 -7.70 6.77 4.43
CA GLY A 101 -7.32 5.37 4.35
C GLY A 101 -6.71 5.00 2.99
N LEU A 102 -7.31 5.47 1.89
CA LEU A 102 -6.81 5.27 0.53
C LEU A 102 -5.44 5.95 0.35
N THR A 103 -5.26 7.17 0.85
CA THR A 103 -3.96 7.87 0.85
C THR A 103 -2.89 7.05 1.59
N LYS A 104 -3.22 6.48 2.75
CA LYS A 104 -2.28 5.60 3.48
C LYS A 104 -1.90 4.34 2.70
N ILE A 105 -2.82 3.78 1.91
CA ILE A 105 -2.53 2.64 1.04
C ILE A 105 -1.58 3.05 -0.09
N LEU A 106 -1.81 4.20 -0.74
CA LEU A 106 -0.93 4.73 -1.79
C LEU A 106 0.51 4.90 -1.30
N VAL A 107 0.70 5.51 -0.12
CA VAL A 107 2.05 5.69 0.46
C VAL A 107 2.74 4.34 0.70
N LYS A 108 1.99 3.30 1.10
CA LYS A 108 2.56 1.94 1.25
C LYS A 108 2.95 1.35 -0.10
N MET A 109 2.11 1.51 -1.12
CA MET A 109 2.37 1.06 -2.49
C MET A 109 3.61 1.75 -3.07
N GLU A 110 3.76 3.06 -2.88
CA GLU A 110 4.96 3.81 -3.29
C GLU A 110 6.23 3.26 -2.63
N LYS A 111 6.18 2.98 -1.32
CA LYS A 111 7.30 2.39 -0.60
C LYS A 111 7.69 1.00 -1.15
N LEU A 112 6.71 0.18 -1.50
CA LEU A 112 6.93 -1.12 -2.14
C LEU A 112 7.60 -0.96 -3.52
N SER A 113 7.14 -0.01 -4.33
CA SER A 113 7.77 0.36 -5.61
C SER A 113 9.23 0.79 -5.43
N SER A 114 9.52 1.70 -4.49
CA SER A 114 10.89 2.15 -4.21
C SER A 114 11.78 1.00 -3.74
N THR A 115 11.26 0.10 -2.91
CA THR A 115 11.99 -1.07 -2.43
C THR A 115 12.34 -2.00 -3.58
N THR A 116 11.39 -2.29 -4.46
CA THR A 116 11.59 -3.16 -5.62
C THR A 116 12.62 -2.54 -6.58
N LYS A 117 12.50 -1.24 -6.86
CA LYS A 117 13.47 -0.50 -7.66
C LYS A 117 14.89 -0.60 -7.09
N GLY A 118 15.05 -0.37 -5.79
CA GLY A 118 16.35 -0.49 -5.12
C GLY A 118 16.94 -1.90 -5.17
N ILE A 119 16.10 -2.94 -5.15
CA ILE A 119 16.56 -4.33 -5.36
C ILE A 119 17.06 -4.52 -6.79
N CYS A 120 16.31 -4.07 -7.80
CA CYS A 120 16.72 -4.18 -9.21
C CYS A 120 18.02 -3.42 -9.49
N GLU A 121 18.17 -2.20 -8.96
CA GLU A 121 19.40 -1.41 -9.09
C GLU A 121 20.60 -2.14 -8.45
N LEU A 122 20.41 -2.75 -7.29
CA LEU A 122 21.46 -3.52 -6.61
C LEU A 122 21.84 -4.79 -7.38
N GLU A 123 20.86 -5.51 -7.94
CA GLU A 123 21.13 -6.68 -8.78
C GLU A 123 21.87 -6.29 -10.07
N ASN A 124 21.49 -5.18 -10.71
CA ASN A 124 22.19 -4.64 -11.88
C ASN A 124 23.62 -4.20 -11.54
N TYR A 125 23.84 -3.65 -10.35
CA TYR A 125 25.19 -3.31 -9.88
C TYR A 125 26.06 -4.56 -9.70
N HIS A 126 25.53 -5.65 -9.14
CA HIS A 126 26.32 -6.87 -8.92
C HIS A 126 26.54 -7.71 -10.18
N TYR A 127 25.56 -7.76 -11.10
CA TYR A 127 25.55 -8.74 -12.19
C TYR A 127 25.38 -8.12 -13.60
N GLY A 128 25.10 -6.82 -13.70
CA GLY A 128 24.89 -6.12 -14.96
C GLY A 128 26.18 -5.56 -15.57
N GLU A 129 26.06 -4.80 -16.67
CA GLU A 129 27.19 -4.12 -17.34
C GLU A 129 27.93 -3.14 -16.40
N GLU A 130 27.26 -2.64 -15.35
CA GLU A 130 27.87 -1.78 -14.34
C GLU A 130 28.66 -2.53 -13.25
N SER A 131 28.76 -3.86 -13.31
CA SER A 131 29.54 -4.68 -12.35
C SER A 131 31.04 -4.36 -12.34
N ALA A 132 31.54 -3.63 -13.33
CA ALA A 132 32.89 -3.06 -13.34
C ALA A 132 33.08 -1.87 -12.38
N ARG A 133 32.01 -1.30 -11.79
CA ARG A 133 32.10 -0.17 -10.87
C ARG A 133 32.66 -0.63 -9.51
N PRO A 134 33.77 -0.04 -9.04
CA PRO A 134 34.38 -0.45 -7.77
C PRO A 134 33.42 -0.25 -6.59
N PRO A 135 33.47 -1.11 -5.55
CA PRO A 135 32.64 -0.97 -4.36
C PRO A 135 32.74 0.42 -3.73
N LEU A 136 31.58 1.05 -3.49
CA LEU A 136 31.47 2.35 -2.83
C LEU A 136 32.13 2.35 -1.44
N PHE A 137 32.13 1.20 -0.77
CA PHE A 137 32.86 0.98 0.47
C PHE A 137 34.01 0.02 0.18
N HIS A 138 35.24 0.55 0.25
CA HIS A 138 36.43 -0.28 0.28
C HIS A 138 36.49 -0.94 1.66
N THR A 139 35.76 -2.04 1.84
CA THR A 139 36.07 -2.95 2.94
C THR A 139 37.48 -3.45 2.74
N TRP A 140 38.28 -3.47 3.81
CA TRP A 140 39.67 -3.89 3.72
C TRP A 140 39.73 -5.30 3.12
N PRO A 141 40.46 -5.52 2.02
CA PRO A 141 40.66 -6.85 1.50
C PRO A 141 41.19 -7.76 2.60
N THR A 142 40.56 -8.93 2.82
CA THR A 142 41.00 -9.91 3.81
C THR A 142 42.42 -10.42 3.53
N THR A 143 42.93 -10.20 2.31
CA THR A 143 44.32 -10.45 1.91
C THR A 143 45.33 -9.62 2.71
N HIS A 144 44.96 -8.45 3.23
CA HIS A 144 45.82 -7.68 4.14
C HIS A 144 45.96 -8.30 5.53
N PHE A 145 45.09 -9.25 5.89
CA PHE A 145 45.06 -9.91 7.19
C PHE A 145 45.48 -11.39 7.12
N SER A 146 45.82 -11.91 5.93
CA SER A 146 46.19 -13.31 5.73
C SER A 146 47.70 -13.57 5.65
N GLY A 147 48.54 -12.58 5.92
CA GLY A 147 50.00 -12.74 5.98
C GLY A 147 50.49 -13.18 7.38
N PRO A 148 51.59 -13.96 7.49
CA PRO A 148 52.12 -14.43 8.77
C PRO A 148 52.77 -13.36 9.66
N SER A 149 52.79 -12.08 9.25
CA SER A 149 53.33 -10.97 10.05
C SER A 149 52.21 -10.04 10.50
N TRP A 150 51.53 -10.39 11.60
CA TRP A 150 50.78 -9.43 12.41
C TRP A 150 51.77 -8.52 13.14
N GLY A 151 52.40 -7.61 12.40
CA GLY A 151 53.12 -6.47 12.93
C GLY A 151 52.22 -5.25 12.75
N TRP A 152 51.69 -4.73 13.85
CA TRP A 152 51.01 -3.44 13.88
C TRP A 152 52.02 -2.34 13.59
N ASP A 153 52.32 -2.07 12.32
CA ASP A 153 53.05 -0.86 11.95
C ASP A 153 52.04 0.19 11.47
N ALA A 154 51.55 0.95 12.44
CA ALA A 154 50.71 2.11 12.24
C ALA A 154 51.54 3.24 11.64
N ARG A 155 51.74 3.21 10.31
CA ARG A 155 52.18 4.38 9.54
C ARG A 155 51.50 4.41 8.19
N ILE A 156 50.29 4.99 8.15
CA ILE A 156 49.76 5.61 6.93
C ILE A 156 49.13 6.95 7.35
N LEU A 157 49.85 8.03 7.03
CA LEU A 157 49.26 9.21 6.39
C LEU A 157 49.45 9.01 4.88
#